data_AF-A0A1Y3T1L4-F1
#
_entry.id   AF-A0A1Y3T1L4-F1
#
_cell.length_a   1.000
_cell.length_b   1.000
_cell.length_c   1.000
_cell.angle_alpha   90.00
_cell.angle_beta   90.00
_cell.angle_gamma   90.00
#
_symmetry.space_group_name_H-M   'P 1'
#
loop_
_entity.id
_entity.type
_entity.pdbx_description
1 polymer ?
#
loop_
_entity_poly.entity_id
_entity_poly.type
_entity_poly.pdbx_seq_one_letter_code
_entity_poly.pdbx_strand_id
1 'polypeptide(L)'
;MYSATDLNNLTIKPKINDITLEVLREFYEMFLYPFIFTYTVTANNSSRKIKLAFNTRNFCHLLGVESIAKRSVKYSDLHNYRGEDGWNNIKNGLIDIKQLKQLNKKQFNNVKAKYVYFYLLPSLLENPLAVNYNKNKVKPPTNIDCELLFYSTYDNAVIHLGIDWDSHENYYIPRIFFVEKLRKSKTIDIHTENQEQVTVKKEDRIILI
;
A
#
# COMPACT_ATOMS: atom_id res chain seq x y z
N MET A 1 4.33 15.17 16.33
CA MET A 1 3.90 14.05 15.48
C MET A 1 2.59 14.44 14.85
N TYR A 2 2.35 14.01 13.61
CA TYR A 2 1.08 14.19 12.93
C TYR A 2 0.01 13.29 13.54
N SER A 3 -1.25 13.74 13.53
CA SER A 3 -2.43 12.90 13.68
C SER A 3 -2.83 12.24 12.35
N ALA A 4 -3.77 11.28 12.39
CA ALA A 4 -4.34 10.69 11.18
C ALA A 4 -4.97 11.75 10.25
N THR A 5 -5.70 12.71 10.82
CA THR A 5 -6.32 13.81 10.08
C THR A 5 -5.28 14.75 9.46
N ASP A 6 -4.18 15.01 10.18
CA ASP A 6 -3.07 15.80 9.60
C ASP A 6 -2.49 15.09 8.38
N LEU A 7 -2.23 13.77 8.48
CA LEU A 7 -1.70 12.97 7.36
C LEU A 7 -2.57 13.06 6.11
N ASN A 8 -3.90 13.01 6.27
CA ASN A 8 -4.83 13.07 5.14
C ASN A 8 -4.83 14.42 4.41
N ASN A 9 -4.36 15.49 5.07
CA ASN A 9 -4.31 16.84 4.50
C ASN A 9 -2.88 17.29 4.15
N LEU A 10 -1.88 16.42 4.27
CA LEU A 10 -0.50 16.77 3.97
C LEU A 10 -0.31 17.05 2.47
N THR A 11 0.30 18.20 2.19
CA THR A 11 0.80 18.56 0.85
C THR A 11 2.29 18.27 0.70
N ILE A 12 3.00 18.14 1.82
CA ILE A 12 4.44 17.90 1.89
C ILE A 12 4.71 16.54 2.56
N LYS A 13 5.56 15.75 1.93
CA LYS A 13 6.02 14.46 2.44
C LYS A 13 6.58 14.57 3.88
N PRO A 14 6.05 13.81 4.86
CA PRO A 14 6.51 13.84 6.24
C PRO A 14 7.87 13.15 6.40
N LYS A 15 8.60 13.49 7.49
CA LYS A 15 9.78 12.70 7.91
C LYS A 15 9.32 11.51 8.75
N ILE A 16 10.16 10.49 8.82
CA ILE A 16 9.86 9.29 9.62
C ILE A 16 9.67 9.56 11.12
N ASN A 17 10.25 10.64 11.65
CA ASN A 17 10.10 11.01 13.06
C ASN A 17 8.81 11.80 13.32
N ASP A 18 8.11 12.23 12.26
CA ASP A 18 6.85 12.95 12.37
C ASP A 18 5.65 11.98 12.44
N ILE A 19 5.89 10.68 12.20
CA ILE A 19 4.88 9.62 12.07
C ILE A 19 5.12 8.55 13.13
N THR A 20 4.04 7.96 13.66
CA THR A 20 4.07 6.71 14.43
C THR A 20 3.35 5.60 13.68
N LEU A 21 3.58 4.35 14.07
CA LEU A 21 2.88 3.22 13.48
C LEU A 21 1.38 3.25 13.83
N GLU A 22 1.04 3.73 15.03
CA GLU A 22 -0.36 3.90 15.45
C GLU A 22 -1.08 4.97 14.62
N VAL A 23 -0.43 6.10 14.34
CA VAL A 23 -1.03 7.15 13.48
C VAL A 23 -1.29 6.62 12.06
N LEU A 24 -0.42 5.76 11.52
CA LEU A 24 -0.68 5.10 10.23
C LEU A 24 -1.87 4.13 10.29
N ARG A 25 -2.05 3.45 11.44
CA ARG A 25 -3.17 2.54 11.69
C ARG A 25 -4.48 3.31 11.77
N GLU A 26 -4.52 4.39 12.55
CA GLU A 26 -5.67 5.30 12.64
C GLU A 26 -6.01 5.92 11.27
N PHE A 27 -5.01 6.38 10.53
CA PHE A 27 -5.20 6.87 9.16
C PHE A 27 -5.84 5.82 8.25
N TYR A 28 -5.36 4.57 8.32
CA TYR A 28 -5.95 3.46 7.58
C TYR A 28 -7.41 3.21 8.00
N GLU A 29 -7.68 3.17 9.30
CA GLU A 29 -9.00 2.96 9.89
C GLU A 29 -9.99 4.09 9.55
N MET A 30 -9.53 5.33 9.41
CA MET A 30 -10.39 6.48 9.16
C MET A 30 -10.65 6.75 7.68
N PHE A 31 -9.67 6.53 6.81
CA PHE A 31 -9.71 7.04 5.43
C PHE A 31 -9.72 5.96 4.36
N LEU A 32 -9.38 4.70 4.70
CA LEU A 32 -9.27 3.60 3.74
C LEU A 32 -10.23 2.45 4.08
N TYR A 33 -10.12 1.90 5.29
CA TYR A 33 -10.86 0.72 5.75
C TYR A 33 -12.39 0.83 5.63
N PRO A 34 -13.04 1.95 6.01
CA PRO A 34 -14.50 2.02 6.02
C PRO A 34 -15.13 2.12 4.64
N PHE A 35 -14.35 2.17 3.56
CA PHE A 35 -14.85 2.55 2.24
C PHE A 35 -14.74 1.41 1.23
N ILE A 36 -15.76 1.30 0.39
CA ILE A 36 -15.71 0.58 -0.87
C ILE A 36 -15.53 1.60 -1.99
N PHE A 37 -14.43 1.47 -2.71
CA PHE A 37 -14.11 2.28 -3.89
C PHE A 37 -14.56 1.52 -5.13
N THR A 38 -15.42 2.15 -5.93
CA THR A 38 -15.92 1.53 -7.16
C THR A 38 -15.29 2.18 -8.39
N TYR A 39 -14.89 1.36 -9.34
CA TYR A 39 -14.22 1.82 -10.54
C TYR A 39 -14.79 1.15 -11.78
N THR A 40 -14.83 1.89 -12.88
CA THR A 40 -14.90 1.34 -14.23
C THR A 40 -13.47 1.18 -14.76
N VAL A 41 -13.08 -0.04 -15.12
CA VAL A 41 -11.79 -0.38 -15.72
C VAL A 41 -12.01 -0.73 -17.18
N THR A 42 -11.31 -0.03 -18.07
CA THR A 42 -11.41 -0.21 -19.52
C THR A 42 -10.06 -0.60 -20.13
N ALA A 43 -10.05 -1.72 -20.86
CA ALA A 43 -8.89 -2.25 -21.58
C ALA A 43 -9.37 -2.88 -22.90
N ASN A 44 -8.66 -2.66 -24.02
CA ASN A 44 -8.96 -3.24 -25.33
C ASN A 44 -10.46 -3.21 -25.72
N ASN A 45 -11.10 -2.04 -25.58
CA ASN A 45 -12.54 -1.82 -25.86
C ASN A 45 -13.52 -2.63 -24.98
N SER A 46 -13.03 -3.31 -23.94
CA SER A 46 -13.85 -3.99 -22.93
C SER A 46 -13.83 -3.17 -21.65
N SER A 47 -14.99 -3.03 -21.00
CA SER A 47 -15.11 -2.36 -19.71
C SER A 47 -15.72 -3.28 -18.68
N ARG A 48 -15.22 -3.22 -17.44
CA ARG A 48 -15.78 -3.93 -16.30
C ARG A 48 -15.81 -3.03 -15.08
N LYS A 49 -16.76 -3.29 -14.19
CA LYS A 49 -16.81 -2.64 -12.88
C LYS A 49 -16.06 -3.47 -11.85
N ILE A 50 -15.29 -2.81 -11.01
CA ILE A 50 -14.64 -3.43 -9.85
C ILE A 50 -15.00 -2.69 -8.58
N LYS A 51 -15.00 -3.41 -7.46
CA LYS A 51 -15.10 -2.88 -6.11
C LYS A 51 -13.78 -3.16 -5.42
N LEU A 52 -13.17 -2.15 -4.80
CA LEU A 52 -11.96 -2.27 -4.00
C LEU A 52 -12.29 -1.91 -2.56
N ALA A 53 -11.97 -2.79 -1.62
CA ALA A 53 -12.12 -2.53 -0.20
C ALA A 53 -10.86 -2.94 0.57
N PHE A 54 -10.65 -2.27 1.69
CA PHE A 54 -9.51 -2.44 2.58
C PHE A 54 -9.90 -3.31 3.78
N ASN A 55 -8.94 -3.97 4.41
CA ASN A 55 -9.18 -4.76 5.61
C ASN A 55 -8.01 -4.65 6.60
N THR A 56 -8.31 -4.85 7.88
CA THR A 56 -7.34 -4.79 8.98
C THR A 56 -6.20 -5.80 8.80
N ARG A 57 -6.49 -7.01 8.29
CA ARG A 57 -5.50 -8.08 8.06
C ARG A 57 -4.35 -7.66 7.15
N ASN A 58 -4.61 -6.84 6.13
CA ASN A 58 -3.62 -6.47 5.14
C ASN A 58 -2.75 -5.28 5.57
N PHE A 59 -3.16 -4.49 6.57
CA PHE A 59 -2.45 -3.29 7.00
C PHE A 59 -0.95 -3.53 7.27
N CYS A 60 -0.63 -4.52 8.12
CA CYS A 60 0.75 -4.87 8.46
C CYS A 60 1.56 -5.33 7.24
N HIS A 61 0.91 -6.02 6.30
CA HIS A 61 1.56 -6.47 5.07
C HIS A 61 1.89 -5.29 4.14
N LEU A 62 0.94 -4.36 3.96
CA LEU A 62 1.13 -3.16 3.15
C LEU A 62 2.29 -2.31 3.66
N LEU A 63 2.45 -2.15 4.97
CA LEU A 63 3.59 -1.43 5.58
C LEU A 63 4.87 -2.27 5.69
N GLY A 64 4.82 -3.57 5.37
CA GLY A 64 5.98 -4.45 5.46
C GLY A 64 6.43 -4.77 6.89
N VAL A 65 5.52 -4.73 7.87
CA VAL A 65 5.80 -5.03 9.28
C VAL A 65 6.30 -6.47 9.44
N GLU A 66 5.59 -7.45 8.85
CA GLU A 66 6.02 -8.86 8.85
C GLU A 66 7.40 -9.03 8.21
N SER A 67 7.70 -8.28 7.14
CA SER A 67 8.98 -8.37 6.43
C SER A 67 10.16 -7.89 7.27
N ILE A 68 9.95 -6.96 8.20
CA ILE A 68 10.95 -6.52 9.16
C ILE A 68 11.22 -7.63 10.19
N ALA A 69 10.17 -8.26 10.70
CA ALA A 69 10.26 -9.30 11.71
C ALA A 69 10.76 -10.64 11.16
N LYS A 70 10.52 -10.91 9.87
CA LYS A 70 10.89 -12.16 9.21
C LYS A 70 12.38 -12.45 9.38
N ARG A 71 12.71 -13.62 9.94
CA ARG A 71 14.07 -14.08 10.30
C ARG A 71 14.73 -13.33 11.47
N SER A 72 14.05 -12.36 12.08
CA SER A 72 14.47 -11.68 13.32
C SER A 72 13.72 -12.20 14.55
N VAL A 73 12.60 -12.91 14.37
CA VAL A 73 11.84 -13.60 15.42
C VAL A 73 11.66 -15.08 15.07
N LYS A 74 11.25 -15.90 16.05
CA LYS A 74 10.87 -17.30 15.79
C LYS A 74 9.68 -17.33 14.83
N TYR A 75 9.60 -18.38 14.02
CA TYR A 75 8.49 -18.54 13.07
C TYR A 75 7.13 -18.55 13.78
N SER A 76 7.05 -19.19 14.96
CA SER A 76 5.86 -19.21 15.82
C SER A 76 5.39 -17.82 16.19
N ASP A 77 6.29 -16.84 16.31
CA ASP A 77 5.99 -15.51 16.84
C ASP A 77 5.72 -14.51 15.71
N LEU A 78 5.86 -14.92 14.44
CA LEU A 78 5.69 -14.05 13.27
C LEU A 78 4.23 -13.58 13.11
N HIS A 79 3.26 -14.33 13.63
CA HIS A 79 1.85 -13.92 13.65
C HIS A 79 1.67 -12.56 14.33
N ASN A 80 2.46 -12.27 15.37
CA ASN A 80 2.41 -10.97 16.07
C ASN A 80 2.69 -9.76 15.18
N TYR A 81 3.23 -9.93 13.97
CA TYR A 81 3.64 -8.87 13.05
C TYR A 81 2.84 -8.84 11.74
N ARG A 82 1.73 -9.59 11.66
CA ARG A 82 0.88 -9.71 10.46
C ARG A 82 -0.58 -9.93 10.81
N GLY A 83 -1.49 -9.75 9.85
CA GLY A 83 -2.90 -10.05 10.06
C GLY A 83 -3.53 -9.24 11.21
N GLU A 84 -4.56 -9.82 11.82
CA GLU A 84 -5.26 -9.22 12.96
C GLU A 84 -4.36 -9.08 14.20
N ASP A 85 -3.52 -10.06 14.49
CA ASP A 85 -2.65 -10.01 15.67
C ASP A 85 -1.67 -8.84 15.56
N GLY A 86 -1.07 -8.65 14.38
CA GLY A 86 -0.23 -7.49 14.11
C GLY A 86 -0.98 -6.17 14.21
N TRP A 87 -2.20 -6.08 13.66
CA TRP A 87 -3.05 -4.90 13.79
C TRP A 87 -3.33 -4.55 15.27
N ASN A 88 -3.75 -5.55 16.06
CA ASN A 88 -4.08 -5.39 17.47
C ASN A 88 -2.84 -5.07 18.31
N ASN A 89 -1.69 -5.67 18.01
CA ASN A 89 -0.44 -5.37 18.70
C ASN A 89 0.02 -3.92 18.46
N ILE A 90 -0.23 -3.37 17.27
CA ILE A 90 0.02 -1.93 17.01
C ILE A 90 -0.96 -1.08 17.82
N LYS A 91 -2.26 -1.38 17.75
CA LYS A 91 -3.32 -0.68 18.48
C LYS A 91 -3.09 -0.67 20.00
N ASN A 92 -2.57 -1.77 20.55
CA ASN A 92 -2.27 -1.93 21.96
C ASN A 92 -0.88 -1.38 22.37
N GLY A 93 -0.13 -0.76 21.44
CA GLY A 93 1.19 -0.19 21.71
C GLY A 93 2.30 -1.22 21.92
N LEU A 94 2.08 -2.48 21.58
CA LEU A 94 3.06 -3.56 21.70
C LEU A 94 4.07 -3.57 20.53
N ILE A 95 3.70 -2.97 19.39
CA ILE A 95 4.58 -2.79 18.23
C ILE A 95 4.59 -1.31 17.80
N ASP A 96 5.77 -0.71 17.82
CA ASP A 96 6.03 0.63 17.33
C ASP A 96 7.24 0.71 16.38
N ILE A 97 7.49 1.90 15.83
CA ILE A 97 8.63 2.14 14.92
C ILE A 97 9.98 1.92 15.62
N LYS A 98 10.10 2.21 16.92
CA LYS A 98 11.35 2.07 17.68
C LYS A 98 11.69 0.59 17.83
N GLN A 99 10.73 -0.23 18.23
CA GLN A 99 10.86 -1.69 18.36
C GLN A 99 11.17 -2.32 17.00
N LEU A 100 10.49 -1.92 15.92
CA LEU A 100 10.78 -2.44 14.57
C LEU A 100 12.21 -2.08 14.11
N LYS A 101 12.69 -0.86 14.39
CA LYS A 101 14.08 -0.46 14.11
C LYS A 101 15.10 -1.27 14.92
N GLN A 102 14.81 -1.56 16.18
CA GLN A 102 15.67 -2.37 17.05
C GLN A 102 15.69 -3.84 16.59
N LEU A 103 14.54 -4.37 16.18
CA LEU A 103 14.38 -5.74 15.71
C LEU A 103 15.15 -6.01 14.41
N ASN A 104 15.03 -5.11 13.42
CA ASN A 104 15.77 -5.25 12.16
C ASN A 104 15.92 -3.90 11.44
N LYS A 105 16.96 -3.14 11.82
CA LYS A 105 17.26 -1.82 11.22
C LYS A 105 17.42 -1.87 9.69
N LYS A 106 18.06 -2.93 9.16
CA LYS A 106 18.30 -3.07 7.71
C LYS A 106 16.97 -3.22 6.97
N GLN A 107 16.11 -4.14 7.40
CA GLN A 107 14.81 -4.33 6.74
C GLN A 107 13.87 -3.16 6.96
N PHE A 108 13.89 -2.55 8.16
CA PHE A 108 13.16 -1.31 8.40
C PHE A 108 13.53 -0.23 7.38
N ASN A 109 14.82 -0.03 7.11
CA ASN A 109 15.27 0.95 6.12
C ASN A 109 14.80 0.63 4.69
N ASN A 110 14.70 -0.66 4.34
CA ASN A 110 14.20 -1.09 3.03
C ASN A 110 12.71 -0.75 2.84
N VAL A 111 11.89 -0.87 3.88
CA VAL A 111 10.44 -0.59 3.81
C VAL A 111 10.08 0.82 4.28
N LYS A 112 11.02 1.60 4.81
CA LYS A 112 10.79 2.96 5.35
C LYS A 112 10.02 3.89 4.39
N ALA A 113 10.25 3.74 3.08
CA ALA A 113 9.54 4.53 2.08
C ALA A 113 8.02 4.32 2.18
N LYS A 114 7.57 3.10 2.48
CA LYS A 114 6.14 2.81 2.63
C LYS A 114 5.50 3.68 3.73
N TYR A 115 6.19 3.87 4.85
CA TYR A 115 5.67 4.63 6.00
C TYR A 115 5.48 6.11 5.66
N VAL A 116 6.45 6.72 4.97
CA VAL A 116 6.44 8.17 4.69
C VAL A 116 5.65 8.56 3.44
N TYR A 117 5.27 7.60 2.60
CA TYR A 117 4.41 7.83 1.43
C TYR A 117 2.99 7.26 1.60
N PHE A 118 2.70 6.54 2.70
CA PHE A 118 1.40 5.91 2.93
C PHE A 118 0.22 6.90 2.88
N TYR A 119 0.47 8.14 3.33
CA TYR A 119 -0.52 9.21 3.34
C TYR A 119 -1.07 9.58 1.94
N LEU A 120 -0.39 9.19 0.86
CA LEU A 120 -0.82 9.44 -0.52
C LEU A 120 -1.87 8.44 -1.02
N LEU A 121 -2.16 7.36 -0.28
CA LEU A 121 -3.10 6.34 -0.72
C LEU A 121 -4.50 6.89 -1.05
N PRO A 122 -5.13 7.76 -0.25
CA PRO A 122 -6.41 8.38 -0.63
C PRO A 122 -6.33 9.09 -1.98
N SER A 123 -5.31 9.93 -2.21
CA SER A 123 -5.14 10.62 -3.49
C SER A 123 -4.92 9.66 -4.65
N LEU A 124 -4.18 8.57 -4.46
CA LEU A 124 -4.00 7.51 -5.45
C LEU A 124 -5.33 6.85 -5.80
N LEU A 125 -6.17 6.58 -4.80
CA LEU A 125 -7.48 5.94 -4.99
C LEU A 125 -8.50 6.86 -5.67
N GLU A 126 -8.37 8.19 -5.52
CA GLU A 126 -9.22 9.16 -6.20
C GLU A 126 -8.95 9.19 -7.72
N ASN A 127 -7.68 9.20 -8.12
CA ASN A 127 -7.29 9.37 -9.53
C ASN A 127 -6.12 8.44 -9.91
N PRO A 128 -6.32 7.10 -9.95
CA PRO A 128 -5.24 6.17 -10.26
C PRO A 128 -4.92 6.17 -11.75
N LEU A 129 -3.63 6.22 -12.10
CA LEU A 129 -3.16 5.56 -13.31
C LEU A 129 -3.12 4.05 -13.05
N ALA A 130 -3.25 3.22 -14.09
CA ALA A 130 -3.27 1.79 -13.88
C ALA A 130 -2.76 0.99 -15.08
N VAL A 131 -2.26 -0.20 -14.76
CA VAL A 131 -1.86 -1.21 -15.74
C VAL A 131 -2.42 -2.58 -15.36
N ASN A 132 -2.72 -3.40 -16.36
CA ASN A 132 -2.77 -4.85 -16.17
C ASN A 132 -1.35 -5.33 -15.91
N TYR A 133 -1.11 -5.80 -14.69
CA TYR A 133 0.25 -6.03 -14.23
C TYR A 133 0.70 -7.45 -14.57
N ASN A 134 1.87 -7.56 -15.19
CA ASN A 134 2.52 -8.82 -15.46
C ASN A 134 3.97 -8.76 -14.95
N LYS A 135 4.25 -9.51 -13.88
CA LYS A 135 5.58 -9.56 -13.25
C LYS A 135 6.70 -10.01 -14.19
N ASN A 136 6.38 -10.79 -15.23
CA ASN A 136 7.37 -11.28 -16.19
C ASN A 136 7.85 -10.19 -17.16
N LYS A 137 7.15 -9.05 -17.23
CA LYS A 137 7.56 -7.89 -18.04
C LYS A 137 8.49 -6.93 -17.29
N VAL A 138 8.65 -7.10 -15.98
CA VAL A 138 9.50 -6.25 -15.14
C VAL A 138 10.95 -6.70 -15.21
N LYS A 139 11.87 -5.74 -15.41
CA LYS A 139 13.32 -5.98 -15.46
C LYS A 139 14.05 -5.07 -14.47
N PRO A 140 14.82 -5.61 -13.50
CA PRO A 140 15.03 -7.04 -13.21
C PRO A 140 13.77 -7.75 -12.68
N PRO A 141 13.73 -9.09 -12.66
CA PRO A 141 12.58 -9.85 -12.17
C PRO A 141 12.18 -9.47 -10.74
N THR A 142 10.88 -9.55 -10.46
CA THR A 142 10.30 -9.23 -9.16
C THR A 142 9.34 -10.32 -8.70
N ASN A 143 9.16 -10.43 -7.38
CA ASN A 143 8.17 -11.30 -6.76
C ASN A 143 6.83 -10.61 -6.51
N ILE A 144 6.72 -9.33 -6.90
CA ILE A 144 5.46 -8.60 -6.87
C ILE A 144 4.50 -9.26 -7.86
N ASP A 145 3.31 -9.60 -7.40
CA ASP A 145 2.27 -10.22 -8.20
C ASP A 145 0.93 -9.60 -7.81
N CYS A 146 0.19 -9.14 -8.81
CA CYS A 146 -1.15 -8.58 -8.69
C CYS A 146 -1.78 -8.50 -10.08
N GLU A 147 -3.10 -8.47 -10.15
CA GLU A 147 -3.86 -8.34 -11.40
C GLU A 147 -3.78 -6.91 -11.96
N LEU A 148 -4.13 -5.93 -11.12
CA LEU A 148 -4.10 -4.51 -11.47
C LEU A 148 -3.09 -3.79 -10.57
N LEU A 149 -2.27 -2.94 -11.17
CA LEU A 149 -1.36 -2.07 -10.43
C LEU A 149 -1.81 -0.63 -10.60
N PHE A 150 -2.41 -0.08 -9.55
CA PHE A 150 -2.69 1.35 -9.47
C PHE A 150 -1.41 2.10 -9.12
N TYR A 151 -1.19 3.25 -9.76
CA TYR A 151 -0.04 4.08 -9.47
C TYR A 151 -0.28 5.57 -9.69
N SER A 152 0.57 6.37 -9.06
CA SER A 152 0.68 7.80 -9.27
C SER A 152 2.13 8.26 -9.07
N THR A 153 2.46 9.45 -9.58
CA THR A 153 3.77 10.06 -9.37
C THR A 153 3.67 11.17 -8.33
N TYR A 154 4.68 11.28 -7.47
CA TYR A 154 4.83 12.39 -6.52
C TYR A 154 6.31 12.68 -6.32
N ASP A 155 6.73 13.91 -6.59
CA ASP A 155 8.14 14.31 -6.58
C ASP A 155 8.97 13.36 -7.49
N ASN A 156 10.04 12.76 -6.99
CA ASN A 156 10.85 11.78 -7.71
C ASN A 156 10.49 10.33 -7.36
N ALA A 157 9.23 10.05 -6.99
CA ALA A 157 8.79 8.72 -6.64
C ALA A 157 7.51 8.32 -7.38
N VAL A 158 7.37 7.04 -7.63
CA VAL A 158 6.14 6.40 -8.08
C VAL A 158 5.59 5.58 -6.93
N ILE A 159 4.30 5.78 -6.66
CA ILE A 159 3.57 5.17 -5.56
C ILE A 159 2.68 4.12 -6.18
N HIS A 160 2.74 2.89 -5.65
CA HIS A 160 2.08 1.75 -6.26
C HIS A 160 1.19 1.03 -5.27
N LEU A 161 0.00 0.64 -5.72
CA LEU A 161 -0.95 -0.22 -5.02
C LEU A 161 -1.37 -1.35 -5.95
N GLY A 162 -0.85 -2.55 -5.71
CA GLY A 162 -1.28 -3.76 -6.41
C GLY A 162 -2.53 -4.34 -5.76
N ILE A 163 -3.53 -4.65 -6.57
CA ILE A 163 -4.83 -5.19 -6.13
C ILE A 163 -5.14 -6.50 -6.86
N ASP A 164 -5.78 -7.42 -6.15
CA ASP A 164 -6.29 -8.70 -6.68
C ASP A 164 -7.74 -8.89 -6.30
N TRP A 165 -8.48 -9.59 -7.16
CA TRP A 165 -9.77 -10.14 -6.81
C TRP A 165 -9.65 -11.16 -5.67
N ASP A 166 -10.43 -10.96 -4.61
CA ASP A 166 -10.59 -11.95 -3.55
C ASP A 166 -11.92 -12.68 -3.74
N SER A 167 -11.85 -13.99 -4.01
CA SER A 167 -13.02 -14.82 -4.26
C SER A 167 -13.89 -15.06 -3.02
N HIS A 168 -13.32 -14.97 -1.82
CA HIS A 168 -14.07 -15.16 -0.58
C HIS A 168 -14.88 -13.91 -0.24
N GLU A 169 -14.27 -12.75 -0.47
CA GLU A 169 -14.84 -11.45 -0.16
C GLU A 169 -15.72 -10.89 -1.31
N ASN A 170 -15.54 -11.39 -2.53
CA ASN A 170 -16.25 -10.96 -3.74
C ASN A 170 -15.99 -9.46 -4.08
N TYR A 171 -14.77 -9.00 -3.81
CA TYR A 171 -14.24 -7.69 -4.19
C TYR A 171 -12.71 -7.73 -4.33
N TYR A 172 -12.14 -6.69 -4.94
CA TYR A 172 -10.69 -6.49 -4.98
C TYR A 172 -10.16 -6.04 -3.63
N ILE A 173 -8.99 -6.55 -3.25
CA ILE A 173 -8.27 -6.12 -2.05
C ILE A 173 -6.86 -5.64 -2.39
N PRO A 174 -6.30 -4.70 -1.61
CA PRO A 174 -4.88 -4.37 -1.67
C PRO A 174 -4.03 -5.57 -1.28
N ARG A 175 -3.09 -5.95 -2.15
CA ARG A 175 -2.14 -7.05 -1.91
C ARG A 175 -0.77 -6.53 -1.61
N ILE A 176 -0.40 -5.42 -2.23
CA ILE A 176 0.92 -4.83 -2.03
C ILE A 176 0.87 -3.32 -2.18
N PHE A 177 1.60 -2.65 -1.30
CA PHE A 177 1.92 -1.24 -1.43
C PHE A 177 3.44 -1.09 -1.48
N PHE A 178 3.96 -0.32 -2.42
CA PHE A 178 5.39 -0.05 -2.52
C PHE A 178 5.66 1.30 -3.20
N VAL A 179 6.91 1.74 -3.12
CA VAL A 179 7.34 3.03 -3.62
C VAL A 179 8.64 2.83 -4.39
N GLU A 180 8.64 3.18 -5.67
CA GLU A 180 9.85 3.20 -6.49
C GLU A 180 10.39 4.63 -6.56
N LYS A 181 11.68 4.82 -6.25
CA LYS A 181 12.33 6.13 -6.35
C LYS A 181 13.02 6.26 -7.70
N LEU A 182 12.53 7.20 -8.50
CA LEU A 182 13.14 7.56 -9.77
C LEU A 182 14.48 8.26 -9.53
N ARG A 183 15.51 7.78 -10.22
CA ARG A 183 16.84 8.43 -10.25
C ARG A 183 16.79 9.58 -11.26
N LYS A 184 17.64 10.60 -11.12
CA LYS A 184 17.69 11.73 -12.06
C LYS A 184 17.83 11.31 -13.54
N SER A 185 18.50 10.19 -13.81
CA SER A 185 18.71 9.64 -15.15
C SER A 185 17.62 8.68 -15.62
N LYS A 186 16.67 8.30 -14.76
CA LYS A 186 15.64 7.31 -15.05
C LYS A 186 14.28 7.94 -14.80
N THR A 187 13.61 8.31 -15.89
CA THR A 187 12.28 8.92 -15.87
C THR A 187 11.14 7.89 -15.88
N ILE A 188 11.46 6.62 -16.16
CA ILE A 188 10.47 5.56 -16.34
C ILE A 188 10.58 4.53 -15.21
N ASP A 189 9.44 4.20 -14.62
CA ASP A 189 9.29 3.18 -13.59
C ASP A 189 9.20 1.78 -14.22
N ILE A 190 10.02 0.85 -13.74
CA ILE A 190 10.11 -0.53 -14.29
C ILE A 190 8.84 -1.36 -14.06
N HIS A 191 8.03 -0.98 -13.06
CA HIS A 191 6.83 -1.72 -12.71
C HIS A 191 5.66 -1.38 -13.62
N THR A 192 5.72 -0.24 -14.30
CA THR A 192 4.70 0.25 -15.23
C THR A 192 5.17 0.26 -16.68
N GLU A 193 6.49 0.27 -16.90
CA GLU A 193 7.11 0.13 -18.22
C GLU A 193 6.71 -1.20 -18.90
N ASN A 194 6.36 -1.14 -20.19
CA ASN A 194 5.97 -2.29 -21.02
C ASN A 194 4.71 -3.05 -20.58
N GLN A 195 3.98 -2.55 -19.57
CA GLN A 195 2.70 -3.10 -19.15
C GLN A 195 1.58 -2.63 -20.07
N GLU A 196 0.47 -3.37 -20.07
CA GLU A 196 -0.74 -2.94 -20.77
C GLU A 196 -1.44 -1.86 -19.93
N GLN A 197 -1.55 -0.66 -20.49
CA GLN A 197 -2.22 0.47 -19.85
C GLN A 197 -3.73 0.23 -19.83
N VAL A 198 -4.35 0.54 -18.70
CA VAL A 198 -5.81 0.48 -18.55
C VAL A 198 -6.33 1.81 -18.04
N THR A 199 -7.49 2.21 -18.55
CA THR A 199 -8.18 3.41 -18.04
C THR A 199 -9.00 3.02 -16.83
N VAL A 200 -8.82 3.74 -15.72
CA VAL A 200 -9.58 3.53 -14.48
C VAL A 200 -10.30 4.82 -14.15
N LYS A 201 -11.63 4.76 -14.11
CA LYS A 201 -12.47 5.87 -13.70
C LYS A 201 -13.15 5.50 -12.39
N LYS A 202 -12.91 6.30 -11.34
CA LYS A 202 -13.65 6.18 -10.08
C LYS A 202 -15.10 6.60 -10.32
N GLU A 203 -16.04 5.80 -9.85
CA GLU A 203 -17.48 6.12 -9.91
C GLU A 203 -17.90 6.65 -8.54
N ASP A 204 -18.02 5.76 -7.55
CA ASP A 204 -18.50 6.09 -6.21
C ASP A 204 -17.54 5.64 -5.11
N ARG A 205 -17.64 6.31 -3.96
CA ARG A 205 -17.07 5.89 -2.68
C ARG A 205 -18.21 5.76 -1.68
N ILE A 206 -18.49 4.54 -1.24
CA ILE A 206 -19.54 4.24 -0.26
C ILE A 206 -18.93 3.78 1.06
N ILE A 207 -19.59 4.09 2.17
CA ILE A 207 -19.19 3.64 3.51
C ILE A 207 -19.77 2.23 3.74
N LEU A 208 -18.94 1.29 4.19
CA LEU A 208 -19.36 0.03 4.78
C LEU A 208 -20.03 0.34 6.12
N ILE A 209 -21.36 0.22 6.16
CA ILE A 209 -22.15 0.32 7.39
C ILE A 209 -22.17 -1.05 8.06
#